data_AF-A0A1F5BG20-F1
#
_entry.id   AF-A0A1F5BG20-F1
#
_cell.length_a   1.000
_cell.length_b   1.000
_cell.length_c   1.000
_cell.angle_alpha   90.00
_cell.angle_beta   90.00
_cell.angle_gamma   90.00
#
_symmetry.space_group_name_H-M   'P 1'
#
loop_
_entity.id
_entity.type
_entity.pdbx_description
1 polymer ?
#
loop_
_entity_poly.entity_id
_entity_poly.type
_entity_poly.pdbx_seq_one_letter_code
_entity_poly.pdbx_strand_id
1 'polypeptide(L)'
;MQENEKRDGKTGKIHNNKHHIIPTSRGGPKNGWNKRSVNKEKHAALHTLFANLLPEEMILIIELSWTDKKGLLKEEILSHDQIRAWYHLFGTNQTSKAAMIIRGDWDLSQDEKEEWEEWKLKRKKKIVDFVKKTKRMEERR
;
A
#
# COMPACT_ATOMS: atom_id res chain seq x y z
N MET A 1 -37.79 39.62 14.09
CA MET A 1 -36.47 39.11 14.53
C MET A 1 -36.13 37.95 13.60
N GLN A 2 -35.23 38.18 12.64
CA GLN A 2 -34.75 37.16 11.71
C GLN A 2 -33.36 36.74 12.20
N GLU A 3 -33.22 35.49 12.64
CA GLU A 3 -31.92 34.93 13.01
C GLU A 3 -31.15 34.57 11.74
N ASN A 4 -30.05 35.30 11.55
CA ASN A 4 -29.04 35.04 10.54
C ASN A 4 -28.29 33.74 10.88
N GLU A 5 -28.67 32.63 10.26
CA GLU A 5 -27.78 31.48 10.16
C GLU A 5 -26.59 31.84 9.26
N LYS A 6 -25.46 32.09 9.90
CA LYS A 6 -24.15 32.20 9.27
C LYS A 6 -23.87 30.90 8.51
N ARG A 7 -23.98 30.95 7.18
CA ARG A 7 -23.39 29.95 6.30
C ARG A 7 -21.88 30.11 6.37
N ASP A 8 -21.23 29.30 7.19
CA ASP A 8 -19.79 29.11 7.12
C ASP A 8 -19.46 28.37 5.82
N GLY A 9 -19.29 29.18 4.77
CA GLY A 9 -18.65 28.81 3.52
C GLY A 9 -17.17 28.52 3.77
N LYS A 10 -16.87 27.34 4.28
CA LYS A 10 -15.60 26.67 4.04
C LYS A 10 -15.94 25.38 3.32
N THR A 11 -15.74 25.38 2.00
CA THR A 11 -15.58 24.15 1.22
C THR A 11 -14.37 23.41 1.80
N GLY A 12 -14.60 22.67 2.88
CA GLY A 12 -13.64 21.74 3.42
C GLY A 12 -13.32 20.80 2.28
N LYS A 13 -12.11 20.89 1.72
CA LYS A 13 -11.58 19.85 0.85
C LYS A 13 -11.74 18.57 1.64
N ILE A 14 -12.73 17.75 1.26
CA ILE A 14 -12.81 16.37 1.71
C ILE A 14 -11.47 15.80 1.29
N HIS A 15 -10.57 15.61 2.26
CA HIS A 15 -9.30 14.96 1.99
C HIS A 15 -9.68 13.63 1.35
N ASN A 16 -9.30 13.46 0.08
CA ASN A 16 -9.70 12.30 -0.69
C ASN A 16 -8.90 11.12 -0.13
N ASN A 17 -9.45 10.54 0.94
CA ASN A 17 -8.97 9.40 1.69
C ASN A 17 -9.06 8.10 0.87
N LYS A 18 -9.23 8.22 -0.44
CA LYS A 18 -9.26 7.11 -1.39
C LYS A 18 -7.83 6.78 -1.79
N HIS A 19 -7.33 5.65 -1.30
CA HIS A 19 -6.09 5.06 -1.77
C HIS A 19 -6.37 4.16 -2.97
N HIS A 20 -5.46 4.18 -3.96
CA HIS A 20 -5.53 3.23 -5.06
C HIS A 20 -4.71 1.99 -4.73
N ILE A 21 -5.33 0.81 -4.71
CA ILE A 21 -4.63 -0.45 -4.42
C ILE A 21 -3.46 -0.64 -5.40
N ILE A 22 -3.77 -0.42 -6.68
CA ILE A 22 -2.82 -0.34 -7.77
C ILE A 22 -2.68 1.13 -8.16
N PRO A 23 -1.50 1.72 -8.02
CA PRO A 23 -1.26 3.09 -8.44
C PRO A 23 -1.62 3.30 -9.91
N THR A 24 -2.31 4.40 -10.19
CA THR A 24 -2.72 4.73 -11.57
C THR A 24 -1.52 4.94 -12.50
N SER A 25 -0.39 5.43 -11.96
CA SER A 25 0.90 5.52 -12.63
C SER A 25 1.47 4.17 -13.08
N ARG A 26 0.96 3.07 -12.51
CA ARG A 26 1.33 1.68 -12.83
C ARG A 26 0.26 0.97 -13.68
N GLY A 27 -0.71 1.73 -14.19
CA GLY A 27 -1.81 1.19 -15.00
C GLY A 27 -2.92 0.55 -14.17
N GLY A 28 -3.03 0.92 -12.89
CA GLY A 28 -4.20 0.61 -12.09
C GLY A 28 -5.46 1.31 -12.61
N PRO A 29 -6.60 0.61 -12.70
CA PRO A 29 -7.83 1.22 -13.20
C PRO A 29 -8.36 2.27 -12.21
N LYS A 30 -9.15 3.23 -12.71
CA LYS A 30 -9.73 4.31 -11.89
C LYS A 30 -11.14 3.95 -11.38
N ASN A 31 -11.58 2.71 -11.57
CA ASN A 31 -12.90 2.22 -11.17
C ASN A 31 -12.95 1.91 -9.66
N GLY A 32 -14.13 1.45 -9.20
CA GLY A 32 -14.45 1.29 -7.78
C GLY A 32 -13.57 0.26 -7.08
N TRP A 33 -13.31 -0.90 -7.70
CA TRP A 33 -12.56 -1.97 -7.05
C TRP A 33 -11.14 -1.59 -6.68
N ASN A 34 -10.50 -0.73 -7.48
CA ASN A 34 -9.13 -0.31 -7.25
C ASN A 34 -9.01 0.86 -6.27
N LYS A 35 -10.12 1.36 -5.70
CA LYS A 35 -10.15 2.48 -4.77
C LYS A 35 -10.71 2.05 -3.43
N ARG A 36 -10.00 2.37 -2.35
CA ARG A 36 -10.43 2.08 -0.99
C ARG A 36 -10.36 3.31 -0.12
N SER A 37 -11.41 3.51 0.67
CA SER A 37 -11.41 4.55 1.70
C SER A 37 -10.55 4.08 2.85
N VAL A 38 -9.43 4.74 3.06
CA VAL A 38 -8.52 4.53 4.18
C VAL A 38 -8.46 5.81 5.00
N ASN A 39 -8.26 5.74 6.31
CA ASN A 39 -8.05 6.97 7.08
C ASN A 39 -6.77 7.70 6.60
N LYS A 40 -6.68 9.00 6.91
CA LYS A 40 -5.61 9.87 6.39
C LYS A 40 -4.23 9.39 6.83
N GLU A 41 -4.14 8.87 8.05
CA GLU A 41 -2.91 8.42 8.70
C GLU A 41 -2.40 7.13 8.03
N LYS A 42 -3.27 6.13 7.81
CA LYS A 42 -2.92 4.92 7.05
C LYS A 42 -2.54 5.26 5.61
N HIS A 43 -3.25 6.20 4.97
CA HIS A 43 -2.92 6.65 3.61
C HIS A 43 -1.50 7.22 3.55
N ALA A 44 -1.15 8.11 4.49
CA ALA A 44 0.18 8.70 4.56
C ALA A 44 1.25 7.64 4.87
N ALA A 45 0.97 6.70 5.79
CA ALA A 45 1.89 5.62 6.12
C ALA A 45 2.15 4.68 4.94
N LEU A 46 1.11 4.31 4.18
CA LEU A 46 1.24 3.49 2.97
C LEU A 46 2.14 4.17 1.94
N HIS A 47 1.96 5.48 1.70
CA HIS A 47 2.82 6.23 0.78
C HIS A 47 4.25 6.41 1.30
N THR A 48 4.42 6.57 2.61
CA THR A 48 5.75 6.68 3.24
C THR A 48 6.56 5.40 3.05
N LEU A 49 5.93 4.23 3.19
CA LEU A 49 6.61 2.95 3.03
C LEU A 49 6.77 2.55 1.56
N PHE A 50 5.68 2.65 0.80
CA PHE A 50 5.56 1.91 -0.45
C PHE A 50 5.38 2.81 -1.68
N ALA A 51 5.23 4.12 -1.50
CA ALA A 51 5.06 5.09 -2.59
C ALA A 51 4.04 4.63 -3.65
N ASN A 52 4.54 4.14 -4.80
CA ASN A 52 3.76 3.64 -5.94
C ASN A 52 4.06 2.16 -6.28
N LEU A 53 4.48 1.36 -5.30
CA LEU A 53 4.65 -0.07 -5.47
C LEU A 53 3.30 -0.78 -5.64
N LEU A 54 3.31 -1.89 -6.38
CA LEU A 54 2.20 -2.85 -6.39
C LEU A 54 2.22 -3.69 -5.11
N PRO A 55 1.09 -4.22 -4.64
CA PRO A 55 1.05 -5.08 -3.44
C PRO A 55 2.06 -6.23 -3.45
N GLU A 56 2.29 -6.89 -4.59
CA GLU A 56 3.30 -7.94 -4.71
C GLU A 56 4.73 -7.40 -4.57
N GLU A 57 4.98 -6.20 -5.09
CA GLU A 57 6.28 -5.52 -4.97
C GLU A 57 6.55 -5.10 -3.52
N MET A 58 5.50 -4.65 -2.80
CA MET A 58 5.57 -4.34 -1.36
C MET A 58 6.00 -5.58 -0.58
N ILE A 59 5.31 -6.71 -0.78
CA ILE A 59 5.61 -7.97 -0.10
C ILE A 59 7.06 -8.41 -0.37
N LEU A 60 7.50 -8.35 -1.62
CA LEU A 60 8.86 -8.73 -1.98
C LEU A 60 9.93 -7.85 -1.34
N ILE A 61 9.74 -6.53 -1.30
CA ILE A 61 10.68 -5.62 -0.65
C ILE A 61 10.77 -5.91 0.85
N ILE A 62 9.63 -6.18 1.48
CA ILE A 62 9.58 -6.56 2.89
C ILE A 62 10.38 -7.85 3.10
N GLU A 63 10.07 -8.91 2.36
CA GLU A 63 10.68 -10.24 2.53
C GLU A 63 12.17 -10.26 2.20
N LEU A 64 12.58 -9.61 1.11
CA LEU A 64 13.94 -9.69 0.60
C LEU A 64 14.87 -8.67 1.26
N SER A 65 14.38 -7.44 1.45
CA SER A 65 15.24 -6.33 1.83
C SER A 65 15.03 -5.87 3.26
N TRP A 66 13.81 -5.89 3.80
CA TRP A 66 13.52 -5.31 5.13
C TRP A 66 13.37 -6.35 6.25
N THR A 67 13.41 -7.64 5.92
CA THR A 67 13.28 -8.73 6.89
C THR A 67 14.65 -9.36 7.18
N ASP A 68 14.92 -9.68 8.44
CA ASP A 68 16.09 -10.45 8.86
C ASP A 68 15.83 -11.97 8.82
N LYS A 69 16.84 -12.78 9.15
CA LYS A 69 16.70 -14.25 9.18
C LYS A 69 15.70 -14.76 10.22
N LYS A 70 15.27 -13.92 11.17
CA LYS A 70 14.32 -14.24 12.23
C LYS A 70 12.90 -13.78 11.91
N GLY A 71 12.67 -13.12 10.77
CA GLY A 71 11.36 -12.58 10.41
C GLY A 71 11.06 -11.20 11.00
N LEU A 72 12.09 -10.52 11.53
CA LEU A 72 11.99 -9.20 12.13
C LEU A 72 12.36 -8.11 11.12
N LEU A 73 11.77 -6.93 11.33
CA LEU A 73 12.11 -5.73 10.59
C LEU A 73 13.55 -5.29 10.90
N LYS A 74 14.36 -5.10 9.86
CA LYS A 74 15.69 -4.49 9.91
C LYS A 74 15.55 -2.97 9.99
N GLU A 75 15.30 -2.45 11.17
CA GLU A 75 15.09 -1.01 11.38
C GLU A 75 16.31 -0.17 10.98
N GLU A 76 17.51 -0.73 11.07
CA GLU A 76 18.78 -0.04 10.78
C GLU A 76 18.94 0.42 9.33
N ILE A 77 18.17 -0.16 8.39
CA ILE A 77 18.18 0.24 6.98
C ILE A 77 17.01 1.17 6.61
N LEU A 78 16.13 1.47 7.56
CA LEU A 78 14.95 2.29 7.36
C LEU A 78 15.13 3.67 8.00
N SER A 79 14.51 4.68 7.40
CA SER A 79 14.41 6.00 8.03
C SER A 79 13.47 5.96 9.24
N HIS A 80 13.62 6.93 10.14
CA HIS A 80 12.73 7.08 11.31
C HIS A 80 11.25 7.19 10.91
N ASP A 81 10.94 7.86 9.79
CA ASP A 81 9.56 8.00 9.31
C ASP A 81 9.00 6.68 8.78
N GLN A 82 9.83 5.87 8.11
CA GLN A 82 9.45 4.52 7.67
C GLN A 82 9.20 3.60 8.86
N ILE A 83 10.04 3.65 9.90
CA ILE A 83 9.83 2.85 11.12
C ILE A 83 8.49 3.24 11.77
N ARG A 84 8.21 4.54 11.94
CA ARG A 84 6.93 5.02 12.48
C ARG A 84 5.74 4.58 11.64
N ALA A 85 5.83 4.71 10.31
CA ALA A 85 4.78 4.28 9.40
C ALA A 85 4.54 2.76 9.46
N TRP A 86 5.61 1.97 9.60
CA TRP A 86 5.53 0.53 9.77
C TRP A 86 4.75 0.15 11.03
N TYR A 87 5.13 0.70 12.19
CA TYR A 87 4.42 0.43 13.44
C TYR A 87 2.98 0.94 13.42
N HIS A 88 2.71 2.04 12.72
CA HIS A 88 1.35 2.55 12.55
C HIS A 88 0.46 1.58 11.76
N LEU A 89 0.99 0.94 10.71
CA LEU A 89 0.22 0.01 9.86
C LEU A 89 0.12 -1.40 10.46
N PHE A 90 1.21 -1.92 11.01
CA PHE A 90 1.33 -3.33 11.36
C PHE A 90 1.36 -3.58 12.87
N GLY A 91 1.65 -2.56 13.69
CA GLY A 91 1.64 -2.64 15.15
C GLY A 91 2.73 -3.53 15.77
N THR A 92 3.70 -4.00 14.98
CA THR A 92 4.76 -4.92 15.41
C THR A 92 5.94 -4.88 14.46
N ASN A 93 7.13 -5.29 14.90
CA ASN A 93 8.30 -5.50 14.03
C ASN A 93 8.29 -6.87 13.30
N GLN A 94 7.31 -7.74 13.57
CA GLN A 94 7.17 -9.02 12.88
C GLN A 94 6.66 -8.80 11.45
N THR A 95 7.44 -9.19 10.45
CA THR A 95 7.12 -8.91 9.04
C THR A 95 6.13 -9.90 8.43
N SER A 96 5.95 -11.08 9.05
CA SER A 96 4.99 -12.11 8.61
C SER A 96 3.54 -11.61 8.53
N LYS A 97 3.16 -10.60 9.34
CA LYS A 97 1.83 -10.00 9.31
C LYS A 97 1.60 -9.05 8.13
N ALA A 98 2.66 -8.51 7.55
CA ALA A 98 2.55 -7.47 6.53
C ALA A 98 1.88 -7.98 5.25
N ALA A 99 2.19 -9.19 4.79
CA ALA A 99 1.56 -9.76 3.59
C ALA A 99 0.05 -10.00 3.77
N MET A 100 -0.39 -10.41 4.96
CA MET A 100 -1.81 -10.58 5.27
C MET A 100 -2.54 -9.24 5.27
N ILE A 101 -1.94 -8.21 5.87
CA ILE A 101 -2.52 -6.86 5.92
C ILE A 101 -2.52 -6.24 4.52
N ILE A 102 -1.42 -6.32 3.78
CA ILE A 102 -1.33 -5.81 2.40
C ILE A 102 -2.33 -6.52 1.47
N ARG A 103 -2.69 -7.79 1.71
CA ARG A 103 -3.70 -8.48 0.89
C ARG A 103 -5.13 -8.35 1.44
N GLY A 104 -5.26 -8.23 2.76
CA GLY A 104 -6.53 -8.26 3.51
C GLY A 104 -7.13 -6.88 3.79
N ASP A 105 -6.32 -5.82 3.92
CA ASP A 105 -6.82 -4.44 4.15
C ASP A 105 -7.63 -3.90 2.96
N TRP A 106 -7.60 -4.56 1.81
CA TRP A 106 -8.36 -4.13 0.65
C TRP A 106 -9.80 -4.65 0.63
N ASP A 107 -10.17 -5.61 1.49
CA ASP A 107 -11.54 -6.15 1.62
C ASP A 107 -12.27 -6.27 0.27
N LEU A 108 -11.64 -6.99 -0.67
CA LEU A 108 -12.19 -7.18 -2.02
C LEU A 108 -13.35 -8.19 -1.97
N SER A 109 -14.46 -7.86 -2.63
CA SER A 109 -15.52 -8.82 -2.96
C SER A 109 -14.99 -9.94 -3.88
N GLN A 110 -15.75 -11.01 -4.07
CA GLN A 110 -15.33 -12.10 -4.96
C GLN A 110 -15.13 -11.59 -6.41
N ASP A 111 -16.08 -10.80 -6.93
CA ASP A 111 -15.99 -10.22 -8.28
C ASP A 111 -14.78 -9.28 -8.41
N GLU A 112 -14.50 -8.48 -7.38
CA GLU A 112 -13.35 -7.56 -7.37
C GLU A 112 -12.02 -8.32 -7.31
N LYS A 113 -11.98 -9.50 -6.65
CA LYS A 113 -10.82 -10.39 -6.70
C LYS A 113 -10.61 -10.97 -8.09
N GLU A 114 -11.69 -11.31 -8.80
CA GLU A 114 -11.58 -11.79 -10.18
C GLU A 114 -11.03 -10.70 -11.11
N GLU A 115 -11.53 -9.46 -11.00
CA GLU A 115 -10.98 -8.31 -11.74
C GLU A 115 -9.50 -8.05 -11.39
N TRP A 116 -9.13 -8.20 -10.11
CA TRP A 116 -7.75 -8.12 -9.65
C TRP A 116 -6.86 -9.19 -10.32
N GLU A 117 -7.29 -10.45 -10.30
CA GLU A 117 -6.55 -11.56 -10.92
C GLU A 117 -6.43 -11.38 -12.44
N GLU A 118 -7.50 -10.93 -13.11
CA GLU A 118 -7.46 -10.66 -14.54
C GLU A 118 -6.46 -9.54 -14.87
N TRP A 119 -6.45 -8.46 -14.07
CA TRP A 119 -5.48 -7.38 -14.20
C TRP A 119 -4.04 -7.88 -14.04
N LYS A 120 -3.80 -8.75 -13.04
CA LYS A 120 -2.49 -9.37 -12.81
C LYS A 120 -2.09 -10.27 -13.96
N LEU A 121 -2.99 -11.09 -14.48
CA LEU A 121 -2.70 -12.01 -15.58
C LEU A 121 -2.20 -11.25 -16.81
N LYS A 122 -2.86 -10.14 -17.17
CA LYS A 122 -2.45 -9.24 -18.27
C LYS A 122 -1.05 -8.64 -18.09
N ARG A 123 -0.53 -8.60 -16.85
CA ARG A 123 0.75 -7.99 -16.49
C ARG A 123 1.75 -8.97 -15.87
N LYS A 124 1.42 -10.28 -15.86
CA LYS A 124 2.17 -11.33 -15.18
C LYS A 124 3.66 -11.29 -15.53
N LYS A 125 3.99 -11.12 -16.82
CA LYS A 125 5.38 -11.03 -17.29
C LYS A 125 6.13 -9.88 -16.61
N LYS A 126 5.56 -8.66 -16.56
CA LYS A 126 6.20 -7.50 -15.93
C LYS A 126 6.41 -7.70 -14.43
N ILE A 127 5.42 -8.28 -13.75
CA ILE A 127 5.54 -8.61 -12.32
C ILE A 127 6.66 -9.63 -12.11
N VAL A 128 6.69 -10.71 -12.88
CA VAL A 128 7.74 -11.75 -12.81
C VAL A 128 9.13 -11.16 -13.08
N ASP A 129 9.26 -10.31 -14.09
CA ASP A 129 10.54 -9.67 -14.43
C ASP A 129 11.01 -8.74 -13.30
N PHE A 130 10.10 -8.00 -12.66
CA PHE A 130 10.40 -7.21 -11.48
C PHE A 130 10.87 -8.10 -10.32
N VAL A 131 10.17 -9.20 -10.02
CA VAL A 131 10.55 -10.15 -8.96
C VAL A 131 11.96 -10.68 -9.21
N LYS A 132 12.22 -11.16 -10.43
CA LYS A 132 13.52 -11.72 -10.81
C LYS A 132 14.63 -10.69 -10.68
N LYS A 133 14.40 -9.46 -11.15
CA LYS A 133 15.38 -8.37 -11.03
C LYS A 133 15.68 -8.06 -9.57
N THR A 134 14.65 -7.97 -8.73
CA THR A 134 14.79 -7.64 -7.31
C THR A 134 15.56 -8.70 -6.56
N LYS A 135 15.25 -9.99 -6.77
CA LYS A 135 16.01 -11.11 -6.18
C LYS A 135 17.49 -11.09 -6.56
N ARG A 136 17.79 -10.88 -7.85
CA ARG A 136 19.18 -10.79 -8.34
C ARG A 136 19.96 -9.62 -7.74
N MET A 137 19.30 -8.52 -7.41
CA MET A 137 19.97 -7.38 -6.76
C MET A 137 20.30 -7.70 -5.30
N GLU A 138 19.41 -8.41 -4.60
CA GLU A 138 19.65 -8.82 -3.21
C GLU A 138 20.76 -9.90 -3.13
N GLU A 139 20.79 -10.87 -4.05
CA GLU A 139 21.85 -11.89 -4.11
C GLU A 139 23.27 -11.33 -4.36
N ARG A 140 23.37 -10.07 -4.81
CA ARG A 140 24.64 -9.39 -5.10
C ARG A 140 25.13 -8.49 -3.97
N ARG A 141 24.34 -8.34 -2.90
CA ARG A 141 24.69 -7.57 -1.71
C ARG A 141 25.36 -8.45 -0.67
#